data_AF-A0A6H0WK47-F1
#
_entry.id   AF-A0A6H0WK47-F1
#
_cell.length_a   1.000
_cell.length_b   1.000
_cell.length_c   1.000
_cell.angle_alpha   90.00
_cell.angle_beta   90.00
_cell.angle_gamma   90.00
#
_symmetry.space_group_name_H-M   'P 1'
#
loop_
_entity.id
_entity.type
_entity.pdbx_description
1 polymer ?
#
loop_
_entity_poly.entity_id
_entity_poly.type
_entity_poly.pdbx_seq_one_letter_code
_entity_poly.pdbx_strand_id
1 'polypeptide(L)'
;MNSLLFVYGTLRKHEKNHHLLSQSPRINEQARTRGCLFAAKEGPAAVLEDESYICGELYEADSLCIHKLDQFFQGYHKQTVLVETDAGIKTALIYFRNKSECSGFQKISSGDWKEHQMISKSQHPVYYFAYGSCMDNARFQKAGVDQFFQDPVGRAVLKGYTTRFTLKREDGSRADMMEDGGTTEGVLYRIPFSALSYLYKREGVESLTYRPAFVDVEAGGRRYTDCLTFLVLQKEAEIAPPQHYQIEIERGAEMYLSPRFAEKLKRHMNSLPKG
;
A
#
# COMPACT_ATOMS: atom_id res chain seq x y z
N MET A 1 8.32 27.61 9.17
CA MET A 1 8.31 26.41 10.04
C MET A 1 7.72 25.27 9.23
N ASN A 2 8.37 24.11 9.21
CA ASN A 2 7.87 22.95 8.49
C ASN A 2 6.88 22.19 9.37
N SER A 3 5.89 21.55 8.75
CA SER A 3 4.88 20.74 9.43
C SER A 3 4.66 19.45 8.67
N LEU A 4 4.46 18.35 9.39
CA LEU A 4 4.00 17.11 8.76
C LEU A 4 2.55 17.29 8.31
N LEU A 5 2.28 16.87 7.08
CA LEU A 5 0.97 16.94 6.44
C LEU A 5 0.58 15.53 5.97
N PHE A 6 -0.52 15.02 6.52
CA PHE A 6 -1.14 13.79 6.08
C PHE A 6 -2.14 14.07 4.95
N VAL A 7 -1.95 13.40 3.82
CA VAL A 7 -2.80 13.54 2.64
C VAL A 7 -3.41 12.19 2.27
N TYR A 8 -4.72 12.16 2.03
CA TYR A 8 -5.48 10.93 1.79
C TYR A 8 -6.24 10.91 0.46
N GLY A 9 -6.29 12.05 -0.23
CA GLY A 9 -7.15 12.27 -1.39
C GLY A 9 -6.41 12.83 -2.59
N THR A 10 -6.96 13.87 -3.21
CA THR A 10 -6.44 14.48 -4.45
C THR A 10 -5.01 15.04 -4.38
N LEU A 11 -4.42 15.11 -3.18
CA LEU A 11 -3.04 15.52 -2.93
C LEU A 11 -2.05 14.36 -2.90
N ARG A 12 -2.53 13.10 -2.83
CA ARG A 12 -1.67 11.91 -2.87
C ARG A 12 -0.89 11.88 -4.18
N LYS A 13 0.24 11.20 -4.19
CA LYS A 13 1.10 11.06 -5.36
C LYS A 13 0.31 10.57 -6.57
N HIS A 14 0.58 11.15 -7.75
CA HIS A 14 -0.12 10.88 -9.03
C HIS A 14 -1.59 11.33 -9.10
N GLU A 15 -2.11 12.01 -8.08
CA GLU A 15 -3.45 12.61 -8.12
C GLU A 15 -3.45 14.03 -8.71
N LYS A 16 -4.63 14.47 -9.16
CA LYS A 16 -4.82 15.74 -9.88
C LYS A 16 -4.26 16.97 -9.18
N ASN A 17 -4.28 17.02 -7.85
CA ASN A 17 -3.86 18.19 -7.06
C ASN A 17 -2.49 17.97 -6.37
N HIS A 18 -1.80 16.86 -6.64
CA HIS A 18 -0.49 16.57 -6.02
C HIS A 18 0.54 17.68 -6.26
N HIS A 19 0.46 18.34 -7.42
CA HIS A 19 1.32 19.47 -7.80
C HIS A 19 1.31 20.63 -6.78
N LEU A 20 0.25 20.78 -5.98
CA LEU A 20 0.16 21.80 -4.93
C LEU A 20 1.19 21.58 -3.81
N LEU A 21 1.59 20.33 -3.57
CA LEU A 21 2.65 19.98 -2.61
C LEU A 21 4.04 20.41 -3.10
N SER A 22 4.17 20.90 -4.34
CA SER A 22 5.44 21.42 -4.88
C SER A 22 6.56 20.37 -4.78
N GLN A 23 7.69 20.70 -4.13
CA GLN A 23 8.81 19.78 -3.87
C GLN A 23 8.84 19.29 -2.42
N SER A 24 7.68 19.30 -1.73
CA SER A 24 7.58 18.84 -0.34
C SER A 24 8.09 17.40 -0.24
N PRO A 25 9.11 17.13 0.60
CA PRO A 25 9.62 15.78 0.79
C PRO A 25 8.51 14.86 1.30
N ARG A 26 8.36 13.71 0.64
CA ARG A 26 7.50 12.63 1.13
C ARG A 26 8.27 11.87 2.20
N ILE A 27 7.69 11.80 3.40
CA ILE A 27 8.27 11.14 4.57
C ILE A 27 7.83 9.68 4.65
N ASN A 28 6.54 9.41 4.37
CA ASN A 28 5.99 8.05 4.33
C ASN A 28 4.98 7.92 3.19
N GLU A 29 5.14 6.87 2.41
CA GLU A 29 4.20 6.39 1.39
C GLU A 29 3.04 5.61 2.03
N GLN A 30 3.30 4.94 3.16
CA GLN A 30 2.32 4.14 3.86
C GLN A 30 2.00 4.77 5.22
N ALA A 31 0.85 5.44 5.29
CA ALA A 31 0.38 6.08 6.50
C ALA A 31 -1.13 5.87 6.66
N ARG A 32 -1.60 5.82 7.92
CA ARG A 32 -3.04 5.82 8.21
C ARG A 32 -3.37 6.59 9.48
N THR A 33 -4.57 7.14 9.54
CA THR A 33 -5.12 7.81 10.74
C THR A 33 -6.54 7.32 10.99
N ARG A 34 -7.04 7.44 12.23
CA ARG A 34 -8.44 7.13 12.54
C ARG A 34 -9.40 8.12 11.86
N GLY A 35 -10.51 7.60 11.35
CA GLY A 35 -11.56 8.35 10.68
C GLY A 35 -12.21 7.59 9.52
N CYS A 36 -13.21 8.23 8.92
CA CYS A 36 -13.91 7.76 7.73
C CYS A 36 -13.55 8.58 6.51
N LEU A 37 -13.56 7.91 5.36
CA LEU A 37 -13.43 8.55 4.06
C LEU A 37 -14.75 8.51 3.30
N PHE A 38 -15.14 9.63 2.72
CA PHE A 38 -16.35 9.77 1.90
C PHE A 38 -15.99 10.26 0.50
N ALA A 39 -16.70 9.76 -0.52
CA ALA A 39 -16.60 10.24 -1.89
C ALA A 39 -17.53 11.43 -2.11
N ALA A 40 -16.96 12.63 -2.28
CA ALA A 40 -17.70 13.84 -2.66
C ALA A 40 -17.38 14.22 -4.12
N LYS A 41 -18.18 15.13 -4.69
CA LYS A 41 -18.04 15.58 -6.09
C LYS A 41 -16.68 16.25 -6.37
N GLU A 42 -16.13 16.97 -5.40
CA GLU A 42 -14.90 17.76 -5.54
C GLU A 42 -13.63 16.91 -5.32
N GLY A 43 -13.78 15.81 -4.58
CA GLY A 43 -12.72 14.91 -4.12
C GLY A 43 -13.17 14.18 -2.86
N PRO A 44 -12.33 13.31 -2.27
CA PRO A 44 -12.70 12.64 -1.04
C PRO A 44 -12.68 13.62 0.15
N ALA A 45 -13.50 13.33 1.15
CA ALA A 45 -13.58 14.07 2.40
C ALA A 45 -13.33 13.14 3.58
N ALA A 46 -12.36 13.50 4.43
CA ALA A 46 -12.14 12.85 5.71
C ALA A 46 -13.09 13.40 6.77
N VAL A 47 -13.61 12.51 7.62
CA VAL A 47 -14.37 12.80 8.83
C VAL A 47 -13.71 12.05 9.99
N LEU A 48 -13.42 12.73 11.10
CA LEU A 48 -12.52 12.22 12.16
C LEU A 48 -13.25 11.61 13.38
N GLU A 49 -14.56 11.37 13.28
CA GLU A 49 -15.43 10.91 14.38
C GLU A 49 -15.69 9.38 14.40
N ASP A 50 -14.80 8.57 13.81
CA ASP A 50 -15.05 7.13 13.61
C ASP A 50 -13.79 6.29 13.86
N GLU A 51 -13.98 5.03 14.27
CA GLU A 51 -12.92 4.07 14.63
C GLU A 51 -12.28 3.37 13.41
N SER A 52 -12.77 3.59 12.19
CA SER A 52 -12.13 3.10 10.97
C SER A 52 -10.83 3.85 10.66
N TYR A 53 -10.13 3.45 9.60
CA TYR A 53 -8.88 4.07 9.18
C TYR A 53 -8.99 4.73 7.81
N ILE A 54 -8.32 5.86 7.66
CA ILE A 54 -8.08 6.54 6.39
C ILE A 54 -6.63 6.27 6.00
N CYS A 55 -6.41 5.69 4.82
CA CYS A 55 -5.08 5.46 4.27
C CYS A 55 -4.61 6.68 3.47
N GLY A 56 -3.33 7.00 3.57
CA GLY A 56 -2.74 8.17 2.94
C GLY A 56 -1.22 8.15 2.97
N GLU A 57 -0.65 9.33 2.76
CA GLU A 57 0.77 9.59 2.63
C GLU A 57 1.14 10.75 3.55
N LEU A 58 2.40 10.80 3.98
CA LEU A 58 2.92 11.85 4.86
C LEU A 58 3.98 12.67 4.14
N TYR A 59 3.81 14.00 4.16
CA TYR A 59 4.73 14.95 3.55
C TYR A 59 5.23 15.96 4.58
N GLU A 60 6.43 16.49 4.36
CA GLU A 60 6.92 17.66 5.07
C GLU A 60 6.59 18.92 4.26
N ALA A 61 5.62 19.70 4.75
CA ALA A 61 5.14 20.89 4.09
C ALA A 61 5.65 22.15 4.79
N ASP A 62 6.20 23.08 4.03
CA ASP A 62 6.56 24.40 4.54
C ASP A 62 5.32 25.31 4.70
N SER A 63 5.52 26.46 5.34
CA SER A 63 4.43 27.40 5.61
C SER A 63 3.79 27.98 4.33
N LEU A 64 4.54 28.03 3.22
CA LEU A 64 4.04 28.50 1.93
C LEU A 64 3.12 27.46 1.28
N CYS A 65 3.50 26.18 1.34
CA CYS A 65 2.68 25.06 0.92
C CYS A 65 1.36 25.05 1.69
N ILE A 66 1.40 25.13 3.03
CA ILE A 66 0.18 25.16 3.84
C ILE A 66 -0.73 26.35 3.48
N HIS A 67 -0.17 27.55 3.28
CA HIS A 67 -0.96 28.70 2.82
C HIS A 67 -1.65 28.47 1.47
N LYS A 68 -0.96 27.85 0.51
CA LYS A 68 -1.56 27.50 -0.79
C LYS A 68 -2.71 26.51 -0.63
N LEU A 69 -2.55 25.52 0.23
CA LEU A 69 -3.59 24.53 0.51
C LEU A 69 -4.79 25.16 1.22
N ASP A 70 -4.58 26.08 2.16
CA ASP A 70 -5.64 26.83 2.82
C ASP A 70 -6.50 27.63 1.83
N GLN A 71 -5.87 28.25 0.83
CA GLN A 71 -6.58 28.99 -0.22
C GLN A 71 -7.33 28.08 -1.19
N PHE A 72 -6.78 26.90 -1.48
CA PHE A 72 -7.33 25.95 -2.44
C PHE A 72 -8.50 25.14 -1.86
N PHE A 73 -8.37 24.67 -0.61
CA PHE A 73 -9.39 23.85 0.06
C PHE A 73 -10.37 24.71 0.85
N GLN A 74 -11.07 25.62 0.16
CA GLN A 74 -12.14 26.41 0.78
C GLN A 74 -13.25 25.50 1.31
N GLY A 75 -13.69 25.74 2.54
CA GLY A 75 -14.69 24.89 3.22
C GLY A 75 -14.13 23.60 3.84
N TYR A 76 -12.81 23.40 3.84
CA TYR A 76 -12.18 22.38 4.68
C TYR A 76 -11.64 23.02 5.96
N HIS A 77 -11.70 22.24 7.04
CA HIS A 77 -11.01 22.54 8.29
C HIS A 77 -9.65 21.84 8.31
N LYS A 78 -8.74 22.31 9.17
CA LYS A 78 -7.48 21.61 9.43
C LYS A 78 -7.23 21.44 10.92
N GLN A 79 -6.70 20.28 11.29
CA GLN A 79 -6.26 20.00 12.66
C GLN A 79 -5.10 19.01 12.65
N THR A 80 -4.45 18.79 13.80
CA THR A 80 -3.44 17.75 13.95
C THR A 80 -4.07 16.41 14.35
N VAL A 81 -3.59 15.31 13.76
CA VAL A 81 -3.99 13.94 14.09
C VAL A 81 -2.77 13.06 14.32
N LEU A 82 -2.97 11.93 15.01
CA LEU A 82 -1.98 10.87 15.13
C LEU A 82 -2.03 9.99 13.89
N VAL A 83 -0.88 9.85 13.23
CA VAL A 83 -0.71 9.08 12.01
C VAL A 83 0.18 7.88 12.31
N GLU A 84 -0.34 6.69 12.09
CA GLU A 84 0.39 5.44 12.17
C GLU A 84 1.18 5.23 10.87
N THR A 85 2.47 4.93 10.99
CA THR A 85 3.37 4.55 9.90
C THR A 85 4.18 3.32 10.30
N ASP A 86 4.85 2.67 9.35
CA ASP A 86 5.76 1.56 9.65
C ASP A 86 6.96 1.98 10.52
N ALA A 87 7.27 3.29 10.56
CA ALA A 87 8.31 3.89 11.40
C ALA A 87 7.79 4.43 12.74
N GLY A 88 6.54 4.12 13.12
CA GLY A 88 5.89 4.57 14.36
C GLY A 88 4.85 5.68 14.16
N ILE A 89 4.32 6.18 15.27
CA ILE A 89 3.26 7.18 15.30
C ILE A 89 3.85 8.59 15.18
N LYS A 90 3.26 9.43 14.31
CA LYS A 90 3.66 10.83 14.08
C LYS A 90 2.46 11.76 14.22
N THR A 91 2.68 13.00 14.61
CA THR A 91 1.62 14.04 14.64
C THR A 91 1.68 14.84 13.35
N ALA A 92 0.55 14.96 12.62
CA ALA A 92 0.51 15.65 11.34
C ALA A 92 -0.80 16.42 11.14
N LEU A 93 -0.73 17.51 10.36
CA LEU A 93 -1.90 18.23 9.89
C LEU A 93 -2.70 17.39 8.91
N ILE A 94 -4.02 17.50 8.97
CA ILE A 94 -4.97 16.93 8.00
C ILE A 94 -6.03 17.96 7.65
N TYR A 95 -6.41 18.04 6.37
CA TYR A 95 -7.60 18.79 5.95
C TYR A 95 -8.83 17.87 5.99
N PHE A 96 -9.92 18.27 6.63
CA PHE A 96 -11.10 17.43 6.84
C PHE A 96 -12.40 18.25 6.71
N ARG A 97 -13.54 17.57 6.68
CA ARG A 97 -14.88 18.18 6.72
C ARG A 97 -15.65 17.66 7.94
N ASN A 98 -16.60 18.45 8.42
CA ASN A 98 -17.49 18.00 9.49
C ASN A 98 -18.46 16.95 8.95
N LYS A 99 -18.93 16.07 9.84
CA LYS A 99 -19.85 14.99 9.48
C LYS A 99 -21.16 15.50 8.89
N SER A 100 -21.69 16.61 9.40
CA SER A 100 -22.92 17.24 8.89
C SER A 100 -22.80 17.67 7.42
N GLU A 101 -21.60 18.05 6.98
CA GLU A 101 -21.30 18.50 5.61
C GLU A 101 -21.13 17.33 4.63
N CYS A 102 -21.02 16.11 5.15
CA CYS A 102 -20.87 14.89 4.35
C CYS A 102 -22.19 14.12 4.20
N SER A 103 -23.31 14.72 4.58
CA SER A 103 -24.64 14.12 4.42
C SER A 103 -24.92 13.81 2.95
N GLY A 104 -25.23 12.54 2.65
CA GLY A 104 -25.47 12.06 1.29
C GLY A 104 -24.23 11.66 0.50
N PHE A 105 -23.02 11.81 1.04
CA PHE A 105 -21.81 11.27 0.40
C PHE A 105 -21.68 9.77 0.63
N GLN A 106 -21.18 9.05 -0.37
CA GLN A 106 -20.95 7.62 -0.25
C GLN A 106 -19.71 7.36 0.61
N LYS A 107 -19.84 6.57 1.67
CA LYS A 107 -18.69 6.11 2.47
C LYS A 107 -17.81 5.19 1.62
N ILE A 108 -16.51 5.43 1.64
CA ILE A 108 -15.48 4.57 1.05
C ILE A 108 -15.08 3.57 2.13
N SER A 109 -15.57 2.33 2.02
CA SER A 109 -15.40 1.28 3.04
C SER A 109 -13.95 0.91 3.32
N SER A 110 -13.10 0.91 2.29
CA SER A 110 -11.66 0.62 2.42
C SER A 110 -10.88 1.73 3.13
N GLY A 111 -11.44 2.94 3.21
CA GLY A 111 -10.72 4.12 3.71
C GLY A 111 -9.55 4.57 2.82
N ASP A 112 -9.38 4.01 1.63
CA ASP A 112 -8.28 4.34 0.71
C ASP A 112 -8.82 4.88 -0.62
N TRP A 113 -8.49 6.15 -0.92
CA TRP A 113 -8.93 6.81 -2.15
C TRP A 113 -8.42 6.16 -3.44
N LYS A 114 -7.18 5.67 -3.46
CA LYS A 114 -6.60 5.04 -4.66
C LYS A 114 -7.24 3.68 -4.92
N GLU A 115 -7.51 2.94 -3.85
CA GLU A 115 -8.24 1.67 -3.92
C GLU A 115 -9.66 1.88 -4.46
N HIS A 116 -10.37 2.87 -3.91
CA HIS A 116 -11.70 3.23 -4.37
C HIS A 116 -11.73 3.59 -5.86
N GLN A 117 -10.75 4.36 -6.35
CA GLN A 117 -10.66 4.71 -7.76
C GLN A 117 -10.37 3.50 -8.64
N MET A 118 -9.42 2.64 -8.25
CA MET A 118 -9.09 1.43 -9.00
C MET A 118 -10.34 0.54 -9.18
N ILE A 119 -11.13 0.35 -8.13
CA ILE A 119 -12.35 -0.46 -8.17
C ILE A 119 -13.48 0.24 -8.91
N SER A 120 -13.82 1.49 -8.54
CA SER A 120 -14.97 2.20 -9.11
C SER A 120 -14.83 2.44 -10.61
N LYS A 121 -13.60 2.58 -11.11
CA LYS A 121 -13.30 2.76 -12.54
C LYS A 121 -13.03 1.43 -13.27
N SER A 122 -13.11 0.29 -12.57
CA SER A 122 -12.75 -1.03 -13.12
C SER A 122 -11.41 -1.01 -13.86
N GLN A 123 -10.37 -0.46 -13.21
CA GLN A 123 -9.10 -0.16 -13.85
C GLN A 123 -8.51 -1.39 -14.56
N HIS A 124 -8.19 -1.24 -15.84
CA HIS A 124 -7.63 -2.30 -16.66
C HIS A 124 -6.56 -1.77 -17.63
N PRO A 125 -5.36 -2.39 -17.69
CA PRO A 125 -4.89 -3.46 -16.82
C PRO A 125 -4.57 -2.98 -15.39
N VAL A 126 -4.50 -3.93 -14.45
CA VAL A 126 -3.91 -3.69 -13.12
C VAL A 126 -2.47 -4.17 -13.15
N TYR A 127 -1.54 -3.32 -12.69
CA TYR A 127 -0.15 -3.73 -12.47
C TYR A 127 -0.02 -4.20 -11.02
N TYR A 128 0.19 -5.50 -10.82
CA TYR A 128 0.23 -6.14 -9.51
C TYR A 128 1.67 -6.55 -9.14
N PHE A 129 2.19 -5.98 -8.05
CA PHE A 129 3.53 -6.26 -7.54
C PHE A 129 3.47 -7.31 -6.42
N ALA A 130 3.97 -8.51 -6.72
CA ALA A 130 4.10 -9.63 -5.79
C ALA A 130 5.52 -9.73 -5.24
N TYR A 131 5.68 -9.89 -3.94
CA TYR A 131 6.98 -9.94 -3.26
C TYR A 131 7.13 -11.15 -2.30
N GLY A 132 6.13 -12.05 -2.32
CA GLY A 132 6.05 -13.25 -1.49
C GLY A 132 5.57 -14.45 -2.31
N SER A 133 4.74 -15.32 -1.75
CA SER A 133 4.36 -16.57 -2.45
C SER A 133 3.48 -16.40 -3.69
N CYS A 134 2.98 -15.18 -3.94
CA CYS A 134 2.35 -14.82 -5.21
C CYS A 134 3.34 -14.70 -6.39
N MET A 135 4.65 -14.81 -6.14
CA MET A 135 5.66 -14.98 -7.20
C MET A 135 5.67 -16.40 -7.78
N ASP A 136 5.11 -17.37 -7.05
CA ASP A 136 4.95 -18.77 -7.48
C ASP A 136 3.53 -19.02 -7.99
N ASN A 137 3.40 -19.94 -8.95
CA ASN A 137 2.15 -20.19 -9.65
C ASN A 137 1.34 -21.40 -9.16
N ALA A 138 1.86 -22.23 -8.26
CA ALA A 138 1.18 -23.47 -7.85
C ALA A 138 -0.22 -23.19 -7.26
N ARG A 139 -0.35 -22.12 -6.47
CA ARG A 139 -1.64 -21.68 -5.91
C ARG A 139 -2.56 -21.00 -6.92
N PHE A 140 -2.00 -20.38 -7.98
CA PHE A 140 -2.82 -19.85 -9.08
C PHE A 140 -3.40 -20.99 -9.92
N GLN A 141 -2.58 -22.00 -10.22
CA GLN A 141 -3.00 -23.22 -10.95
C GLN A 141 -4.06 -23.99 -10.18
N LYS A 142 -3.84 -24.25 -8.88
CA LYS A 142 -4.81 -24.93 -8.02
C LYS A 142 -6.16 -24.20 -7.94
N ALA A 143 -6.15 -22.88 -8.03
CA ALA A 143 -7.36 -22.07 -8.02
C ALA A 143 -7.98 -21.83 -9.41
N GLY A 144 -7.36 -22.32 -10.49
CA GLY A 144 -7.85 -22.13 -11.86
C GLY A 144 -7.77 -20.68 -12.36
N VAL A 145 -6.81 -19.90 -11.84
CA VAL A 145 -6.63 -18.47 -12.17
C VAL A 145 -5.26 -18.15 -12.78
N ASP A 146 -4.42 -19.16 -12.99
CA ASP A 146 -3.05 -19.00 -13.53
C ASP A 146 -3.00 -18.24 -14.86
N GLN A 147 -4.02 -18.39 -15.71
CA GLN A 147 -4.15 -17.66 -16.97
C GLN A 147 -4.09 -16.13 -16.81
N PHE A 148 -4.43 -15.60 -15.64
CA PHE A 148 -4.34 -14.15 -15.37
C PHE A 148 -2.93 -13.68 -15.00
N PHE A 149 -2.02 -14.59 -14.66
CA PHE A 149 -0.68 -14.30 -14.16
C PHE A 149 0.43 -14.75 -15.13
N GLN A 150 0.07 -15.15 -16.36
CA GLN A 150 0.99 -15.59 -17.41
C GLN A 150 1.61 -14.44 -18.23
N ASP A 151 1.27 -13.18 -17.95
CA ASP A 151 1.89 -11.98 -18.54
C ASP A 151 2.69 -11.17 -17.49
N PRO A 152 3.80 -11.73 -16.97
CA PRO A 152 4.69 -10.98 -16.09
C PRO A 152 5.39 -9.89 -16.90
N VAL A 153 5.33 -8.65 -16.41
CA VAL A 153 6.29 -7.61 -16.83
C VAL A 153 7.71 -8.04 -16.45
N GLY A 154 7.83 -8.78 -15.34
CA GLY A 154 9.06 -9.44 -14.90
C GLY A 154 9.55 -8.90 -13.56
N ARG A 155 10.86 -9.03 -13.32
CA ARG A 155 11.51 -8.52 -12.12
C ARG A 155 11.30 -7.03 -11.97
N ALA A 156 10.86 -6.62 -10.78
CA ALA A 156 10.66 -5.24 -10.42
C ALA A 156 11.36 -4.90 -9.09
N VAL A 157 11.96 -3.72 -9.04
CA VAL A 157 12.69 -3.20 -7.86
C VAL A 157 11.83 -2.14 -7.17
N LEU A 158 11.69 -2.27 -5.86
CA LEU A 158 11.01 -1.31 -4.99
C LEU A 158 12.01 -0.74 -3.98
N LYS A 159 12.26 0.56 -4.05
CA LYS A 159 13.13 1.31 -3.12
C LYS A 159 12.31 1.83 -1.94
N GLY A 160 12.95 1.93 -0.77
CA GLY A 160 12.32 2.41 0.46
C GLY A 160 11.70 1.30 1.32
N TYR A 161 11.71 0.05 0.84
CA TYR A 161 11.05 -1.07 1.50
C TYR A 161 11.96 -2.28 1.66
N THR A 162 11.70 -3.07 2.70
CA THR A 162 12.32 -4.38 2.93
C THR A 162 11.25 -5.45 3.02
N THR A 163 11.40 -6.56 2.29
CA THR A 163 10.55 -7.75 2.51
C THR A 163 10.86 -8.35 3.87
N ARG A 164 9.83 -8.47 4.71
CA ARG A 164 9.89 -8.98 6.08
C ARG A 164 8.77 -9.98 6.34
N PHE A 165 8.76 -10.60 7.51
CA PHE A 165 7.84 -11.69 7.85
C PHE A 165 6.99 -11.36 9.08
N THR A 166 6.11 -10.37 8.95
CA THR A 166 5.44 -9.69 10.07
C THR A 166 4.02 -10.18 10.34
N LEU A 167 3.41 -10.96 9.45
CA LEU A 167 2.08 -11.54 9.71
C LEU A 167 2.24 -12.88 10.42
N LYS A 168 1.86 -12.95 11.70
CA LYS A 168 1.90 -14.20 12.48
C LYS A 168 0.68 -15.08 12.19
N ARG A 169 0.92 -16.37 11.98
CA ARG A 169 -0.09 -17.44 11.97
C ARG A 169 0.36 -18.56 12.91
N GLU A 170 -0.54 -19.51 13.17
CA GLU A 170 -0.26 -20.67 14.03
C GLU A 170 0.93 -21.52 13.53
N ASP A 171 1.12 -21.60 12.21
CA ASP A 171 2.17 -22.40 11.57
C ASP A 171 3.46 -21.63 11.25
N GLY A 172 3.52 -20.34 11.58
CA GLY A 172 4.64 -19.45 11.25
C GLY A 172 4.19 -18.16 10.56
N SER A 173 5.14 -17.38 10.06
CA SER A 173 4.83 -16.08 9.48
C SER A 173 4.35 -16.13 8.02
N ARG A 174 3.89 -14.99 7.51
CA ARG A 174 3.76 -14.68 6.08
C ARG A 174 4.48 -13.37 5.75
N ALA A 175 4.82 -13.19 4.47
CA ALA A 175 5.60 -12.06 4.00
C ALA A 175 4.81 -10.73 4.07
N ASP A 176 5.55 -9.65 4.25
CA ASP A 176 5.13 -8.25 4.25
C ASP A 176 6.22 -7.39 3.61
N MET A 177 5.92 -6.12 3.33
CA MET A 177 6.95 -5.11 3.07
C MET A 177 6.87 -4.00 4.12
N MET A 178 7.99 -3.76 4.80
CA MET A 178 8.13 -2.63 5.72
C MET A 178 8.72 -1.44 5.00
N GLU A 179 8.08 -0.27 5.13
CA GLU A 179 8.64 1.02 4.69
C GLU A 179 9.74 1.49 5.66
N ASP A 180 10.92 0.88 5.55
CA ASP A 180 12.05 1.08 6.46
C ASP A 180 13.31 1.67 5.79
N GLY A 181 13.18 2.18 4.57
CA GLY A 181 14.28 2.76 3.79
C GLY A 181 15.14 1.73 3.04
N GLY A 182 14.82 0.45 3.14
CA GLY A 182 15.53 -0.62 2.45
C GLY A 182 15.33 -0.66 0.93
N THR A 183 15.62 -1.81 0.34
CA THR A 183 15.28 -2.10 -1.06
C THR A 183 14.90 -3.56 -1.18
N THR A 184 13.82 -3.82 -1.91
CA THR A 184 13.30 -5.15 -2.17
C THR A 184 13.04 -5.38 -3.65
N GLU A 185 12.96 -6.66 -4.04
CA GLU A 185 12.58 -7.08 -5.38
C GLU A 185 11.32 -7.93 -5.31
N GLY A 186 10.57 -7.93 -6.42
CA GLY A 186 9.38 -8.75 -6.61
C GLY A 186 9.09 -8.96 -8.09
N VAL A 187 7.94 -9.55 -8.38
CA VAL A 187 7.43 -9.76 -9.73
C VAL A 187 6.30 -8.78 -9.99
N LEU A 188 6.40 -8.01 -11.07
CA LEU A 188 5.32 -7.18 -11.55
C LEU A 188 4.52 -7.94 -12.60
N TYR A 189 3.24 -8.17 -12.35
CA TYR A 189 2.30 -8.80 -13.28
C TYR A 189 1.41 -7.74 -13.93
N ARG A 190 1.08 -7.94 -15.20
CA ARG A 190 -0.04 -7.24 -15.85
C ARG A 190 -1.26 -8.16 -15.80
N ILE A 191 -2.26 -7.81 -15.00
CA ILE A 191 -3.43 -8.66 -14.77
C ILE A 191 -4.74 -7.96 -15.20
N PRO A 192 -5.77 -8.71 -15.60
CA PRO A 192 -7.09 -8.14 -15.82
C PRO A 192 -7.76 -7.74 -14.51
N PHE A 193 -8.68 -6.77 -14.57
CA PHE A 193 -9.45 -6.34 -13.39
C PHE A 193 -10.22 -7.51 -12.74
N SER A 194 -10.68 -8.48 -13.55
CA SER A 194 -11.36 -9.69 -13.08
C SER A 194 -10.51 -10.58 -12.17
N ALA A 195 -9.18 -10.47 -12.18
CA ALA A 195 -8.30 -11.21 -11.27
C ALA A 195 -8.26 -10.62 -9.85
N LEU A 196 -8.76 -9.39 -9.66
CA LEU A 196 -8.65 -8.65 -8.40
C LEU A 196 -9.43 -9.32 -7.26
N SER A 197 -10.62 -9.85 -7.54
CA SER A 197 -11.44 -10.53 -6.52
C SER A 197 -10.76 -11.77 -5.95
N TYR A 198 -10.03 -12.52 -6.78
CA TYR A 198 -9.20 -13.63 -6.34
C TYR A 198 -8.09 -13.16 -5.39
N LEU A 199 -7.39 -12.08 -5.74
CA LEU A 199 -6.33 -11.52 -4.88
C LEU A 199 -6.90 -11.02 -3.55
N TYR A 200 -8.00 -10.28 -3.56
CA TYR A 200 -8.64 -9.79 -2.34
C TYR A 200 -9.03 -10.92 -1.38
N LYS A 201 -9.55 -12.03 -1.94
CA LYS A 201 -9.85 -13.23 -1.16
C LYS A 201 -8.58 -13.92 -0.65
N ARG A 202 -7.56 -14.08 -1.50
CA ARG A 202 -6.28 -14.74 -1.15
C ARG A 202 -5.56 -13.99 -0.02
N GLU A 203 -5.59 -12.67 -0.06
CA GLU A 203 -4.90 -11.78 0.88
C GLU A 203 -5.78 -11.41 2.09
N GLY A 204 -7.01 -11.94 2.17
CA GLY A 204 -7.87 -11.73 3.33
C GLY A 204 -8.21 -10.26 3.60
N VAL A 205 -8.53 -9.50 2.55
CA VAL A 205 -8.87 -8.07 2.67
C VAL A 205 -10.12 -7.87 3.52
N GLU A 206 -11.16 -8.69 3.31
CA GLU A 206 -12.40 -8.63 4.10
C GLU A 206 -12.19 -9.01 5.58
N SER A 207 -11.23 -9.91 5.86
CA SER A 207 -10.88 -10.31 7.22
C SER A 207 -9.77 -9.45 7.83
N LEU A 208 -9.46 -8.29 7.21
CA LEU A 208 -8.47 -7.33 7.69
C LEU A 208 -7.08 -7.95 7.93
N THR A 209 -6.69 -8.95 7.12
CA THR A 209 -5.34 -9.54 7.19
C THR A 209 -4.33 -8.63 6.49
N TYR A 210 -4.49 -8.45 5.18
CA TYR A 210 -3.75 -7.48 4.40
C TYR A 210 -4.69 -6.38 3.93
N ARG A 211 -4.13 -5.20 3.65
CA ARG A 211 -4.81 -4.14 2.92
C ARG A 211 -4.21 -3.99 1.51
N PRO A 212 -5.01 -3.61 0.51
CA PRO A 212 -4.47 -3.05 -0.73
C PRO A 212 -3.57 -1.85 -0.42
N ALA A 213 -2.50 -1.72 -1.19
CA ALA A 213 -1.56 -0.62 -1.13
C ALA A 213 -1.03 -0.32 -2.54
N PHE A 214 -0.44 0.86 -2.71
CA PHE A 214 0.06 1.33 -4.00
C PHE A 214 1.53 1.74 -3.88
N VAL A 215 2.34 1.24 -4.80
CA VAL A 215 3.78 1.50 -4.86
C VAL A 215 4.21 1.84 -6.29
N ASP A 216 5.29 2.62 -6.41
CA ASP A 216 5.97 2.78 -7.69
C ASP A 216 7.16 1.83 -7.75
N VAL A 217 7.29 1.10 -8.85
CA VAL A 217 8.39 0.14 -9.05
C VAL A 217 9.11 0.39 -10.36
N GLU A 218 10.35 -0.10 -10.46
CA GLU A 218 11.12 -0.09 -11.70
C GLU A 218 11.24 -1.52 -12.24
N ALA A 219 10.78 -1.74 -13.47
CA ALA A 219 10.83 -3.04 -14.15
C ALA A 219 11.30 -2.85 -15.59
N GLY A 220 12.34 -3.58 -16.00
CA GLY A 220 12.87 -3.50 -17.38
C GLY A 220 13.36 -2.09 -17.78
N GLY A 221 13.91 -1.30 -16.84
CA GLY A 221 14.34 0.08 -17.09
C GLY A 221 13.19 1.08 -17.24
N ARG A 222 11.94 0.66 -17.00
CA ARG A 222 10.76 1.51 -17.01
C ARG A 222 10.17 1.63 -15.62
N ARG A 223 9.72 2.84 -15.27
CA ARG A 223 8.97 3.09 -14.04
C ARG A 223 7.48 2.79 -14.27
N TYR A 224 6.89 2.06 -13.34
CA TYR A 224 5.46 1.79 -13.25
C TYR A 224 4.92 2.45 -11.97
N THR A 225 3.82 3.18 -12.10
CA THR A 225 3.23 3.98 -11.03
C THR A 225 1.93 3.36 -10.53
N ASP A 226 1.59 3.58 -9.26
CA ASP A 226 0.36 3.06 -8.64
C ASP A 226 0.15 1.56 -8.88
N CYS A 227 1.22 0.78 -8.74
CA CYS A 227 1.15 -0.67 -8.81
C CYS A 227 0.47 -1.19 -7.53
N LEU A 228 -0.56 -2.00 -7.71
CA LEU A 228 -1.25 -2.68 -6.62
C LEU A 228 -0.28 -3.63 -5.92
N THR A 229 -0.27 -3.60 -4.61
CA THR A 229 0.33 -4.63 -3.76
C THR A 229 -0.53 -4.81 -2.51
N PHE A 230 -0.16 -5.72 -1.62
CA PHE A 230 -0.87 -5.96 -0.36
C PHE A 230 0.10 -5.84 0.79
N LEU A 231 -0.26 -5.16 1.87
CA LEU A 231 0.57 -4.96 3.06
C LEU A 231 -0.15 -5.44 4.31
N VAL A 232 0.59 -5.98 5.26
CA VAL A 232 0.02 -6.51 6.52
C VAL A 232 -0.58 -5.37 7.34
N LEU A 233 -1.79 -5.58 7.88
CA LEU A 233 -2.50 -4.57 8.69
C LEU A 233 -2.06 -4.54 10.16
N GLN A 234 -1.82 -5.71 10.77
CA GLN A 234 -1.28 -5.87 12.11
C GLN A 234 0.09 -6.55 12.01
N LYS A 235 1.14 -5.73 12.10
CA LYS A 235 2.52 -6.16 11.95
C LYS A 235 3.08 -6.58 13.30
N GLU A 236 3.61 -7.80 13.37
CA GLU A 236 4.29 -8.35 14.54
C GLU A 236 5.79 -8.51 14.28
N ALA A 237 6.53 -8.85 15.33
CA ALA A 237 7.95 -9.18 15.22
C ALA A 237 8.15 -10.40 14.31
N GLU A 238 9.27 -10.40 13.57
CA GLU A 238 9.53 -11.43 12.56
C GLU A 238 9.78 -12.81 13.19
N ILE A 239 9.07 -13.81 12.66
CA ILE A 239 9.32 -15.23 12.90
C ILE A 239 9.49 -15.96 11.57
N ALA A 240 10.06 -17.16 11.59
CA ALA A 240 10.28 -17.95 10.39
C ALA A 240 8.94 -18.32 9.71
N PRO A 241 8.88 -18.28 8.36
CA PRO A 241 7.74 -18.82 7.62
C PRO A 241 7.70 -20.35 7.72
N PRO A 242 6.51 -20.98 7.59
CA PRO A 242 6.43 -22.43 7.48
C PRO A 242 7.09 -22.92 6.19
N GLN A 243 7.68 -24.12 6.24
CA GLN A 243 8.47 -24.68 5.15
C GLN A 243 7.73 -24.69 3.80
N HIS A 244 6.45 -25.09 3.78
CA HIS A 244 5.67 -25.14 2.54
C HIS A 244 5.54 -23.76 1.87
N TYR A 245 5.34 -22.70 2.67
CA TYR A 245 5.22 -21.32 2.20
C TYR A 245 6.58 -20.75 1.79
N GLN A 246 7.63 -21.06 2.55
CA GLN A 246 9.00 -20.69 2.19
C GLN A 246 9.41 -21.24 0.82
N ILE A 247 9.10 -22.52 0.53
CA ILE A 247 9.41 -23.13 -0.77
C ILE A 247 8.68 -22.40 -1.90
N GLU A 248 7.42 -21.96 -1.72
CA GLU A 248 6.72 -21.13 -2.71
C GLU A 248 7.48 -19.82 -2.98
N ILE A 249 7.94 -19.14 -1.93
CA ILE A 249 8.75 -17.91 -2.08
C ILE A 249 10.06 -18.19 -2.81
N GLU A 250 10.78 -19.25 -2.44
CA GLU A 250 12.06 -19.61 -3.05
C GLU A 250 11.91 -19.92 -4.54
N ARG A 251 10.90 -20.73 -4.94
CA ARG A 251 10.66 -21.04 -6.37
C ARG A 251 10.36 -19.78 -7.19
N GLY A 252 9.50 -18.90 -6.69
CA GLY A 252 9.21 -17.62 -7.34
C GLY A 252 10.44 -16.71 -7.40
N ALA A 253 11.22 -16.66 -6.32
CA ALA A 253 12.42 -15.85 -6.24
C ALA A 253 13.50 -16.30 -7.23
N GLU A 254 13.75 -17.61 -7.31
CA GLU A 254 14.73 -18.22 -8.23
C GLU A 254 14.33 -18.02 -9.70
N MET A 255 13.03 -18.02 -10.00
CA MET A 255 12.53 -17.83 -11.36
C MET A 255 12.67 -16.38 -11.86
N TYR A 256 12.44 -15.39 -10.99
CA TYR A 256 12.28 -14.00 -11.44
C TYR A 256 13.28 -13.01 -10.87
N LEU A 257 13.77 -13.19 -9.65
CA LEU A 257 14.54 -12.17 -8.94
C LEU A 257 16.02 -12.22 -9.30
N SER A 258 16.80 -11.24 -8.86
CA SER A 258 18.25 -11.31 -9.00
C SER A 258 18.82 -12.43 -8.10
N PRO A 259 19.82 -13.20 -8.55
CA PRO A 259 20.40 -14.27 -7.73
C PRO A 259 20.90 -13.77 -6.37
N ARG A 260 21.45 -12.55 -6.34
CA ARG A 260 21.91 -11.89 -5.12
C ARG A 260 20.77 -11.61 -4.15
N PHE A 261 19.63 -11.12 -4.65
CA PHE A 261 18.47 -10.82 -3.80
C PHE A 261 17.77 -12.11 -3.35
N ALA A 262 17.59 -13.10 -4.23
CA ALA A 262 17.02 -14.40 -3.87
C ALA A 262 17.81 -15.07 -2.74
N GLU A 263 19.15 -15.08 -2.84
CA GLU A 263 20.02 -15.61 -1.78
C GLU A 263 19.91 -14.81 -0.47
N LYS A 264 19.83 -13.47 -0.55
CA LYS A 264 19.61 -12.62 0.64
C LYS A 264 18.28 -12.93 1.31
N LEU A 265 17.19 -13.07 0.53
CA LEU A 265 15.86 -13.38 1.05
C LEU A 265 15.81 -14.76 1.70
N LYS A 266 16.44 -15.76 1.06
CA LYS A 266 16.58 -17.12 1.61
C LYS A 266 17.34 -17.14 2.93
N ARG A 267 18.48 -16.44 3.00
CA ARG A 267 19.25 -16.29 4.25
C ARG A 267 18.44 -15.59 5.34
N HIS A 268 17.69 -14.54 4.99
CA HIS A 268 16.82 -13.84 5.92
C HIS A 268 15.79 -14.80 6.52
N MET A 269 15.00 -15.49 5.69
CA MET A 269 14.01 -16.48 6.15
C MET A 269 14.62 -17.54 7.07
N ASN A 270 15.79 -18.08 6.72
CA ASN A 270 16.49 -19.11 7.50
C ASN A 270 17.11 -18.59 8.81
N SER A 271 17.29 -17.28 8.94
CA SER A 271 17.86 -16.64 10.15
C SER A 271 16.80 -16.30 11.19
N LEU A 272 15.51 -16.31 10.83
CA LEU A 272 14.42 -15.94 11.73
C LEU A 272 14.16 -17.02 12.80
N PRO A 273 13.76 -16.64 14.02
CA PRO A 273 13.38 -17.59 15.06
C PRO A 273 12.09 -18.33 14.67
N LYS A 274 11.96 -19.59 15.07
CA LYS A 274 10.67 -20.30 14.96
C LYS A 274 9.68 -19.70 15.97
N GLY A 275 8.44 -19.50 15.52
CA GLY A 275 7.35 -18.95 16.33
C GLY A 275 6.63 -19.97 17.19
#